data_AF-A0A7X8II77-F1
#
_entry.id   AF-A0A7X8II77-F1
#
_cell.length_a   1.000
_cell.length_b   1.000
_cell.length_c   1.000
_cell.angle_alpha   90.00
_cell.angle_beta   90.00
_cell.angle_gamma   90.00
#
_symmetry.space_group_name_H-M   'P 1'
#
loop_
_entity.id
_entity.type
_entity.pdbx_description
1 polymer ?
#
loop_
_entity_poly.entity_id
_entity_poly.type
_entity_poly.pdbx_seq_one_letter_code
_entity_poly.pdbx_strand_id
1 'polypeptide(L)'
;MNRLTAVLVACVFAFGIAAQADFVNIDFDEQEYVAGQLPPQPWLQEYNGTHHSIEAEVGYEGTQGLVITSEENWAGVTYVFPTPLTSDMGAVKISVLVNPAIPESVVNFGSYGGIQLGRGEQRYGTATYLGLIFRIVNGIKGVYGPGSWYGTDLGLTWSPRHWYELTFEVSQDWQNITISVRPIGGQAVSGTFAWDGGEISRLWAIRPNNDSAIYDNIIVTVESQNPTGDLTGDGSVNLADAAVVAQWWIAACDAANNWCEGADLNQDGTVAIEDLLIMAQDWLLG
;
A
#
# COMPACT_ATOMS: atom_id res chain seq x y z
N MET A 1 -2.08 -28.74 50.90
CA MET A 1 -2.46 -27.30 50.81
C MET A 1 -1.30 -26.57 50.15
N ASN A 2 -1.17 -26.71 48.83
CA ASN A 2 -1.63 -25.77 47.79
C ASN A 2 -1.08 -24.36 47.96
N ARG A 3 -0.08 -23.98 47.15
CA ARG A 3 -0.17 -22.83 46.22
C ARG A 3 0.75 -23.07 45.01
N LEU A 4 0.13 -23.46 43.89
CA LEU A 4 0.60 -23.18 42.55
C LEU A 4 0.86 -21.68 42.43
N THR A 5 1.98 -21.28 41.82
CA THR A 5 2.09 -19.97 41.18
C THR A 5 2.47 -20.25 39.74
N ALA A 6 1.52 -19.97 38.84
CA ALA A 6 1.67 -20.08 37.41
C ALA A 6 2.71 -19.06 36.94
N VAL A 7 3.75 -19.52 36.24
CA VAL A 7 4.60 -18.63 35.45
C VAL A 7 3.93 -18.49 34.10
N LEU A 8 3.48 -17.28 33.82
CA LEU A 8 2.81 -16.89 32.59
C LEU A 8 3.79 -17.05 31.43
N VAL A 9 3.43 -17.87 30.44
CA VAL A 9 4.07 -17.88 29.12
C VAL A 9 3.65 -16.60 28.42
N ALA A 10 4.56 -15.65 28.29
CA ALA A 10 4.41 -14.50 27.39
C ALA A 10 5.08 -14.87 26.07
N CYS A 11 4.26 -15.30 25.11
CA CYS A 11 4.68 -15.47 23.73
C CYS A 11 4.57 -14.12 23.00
N VAL A 12 5.64 -13.83 22.24
CA VAL A 12 5.70 -13.00 21.02
C VAL A 12 5.46 -11.50 21.20
N PHE A 13 6.56 -10.73 21.12
CA PHE A 13 6.68 -9.61 20.18
C PHE A 13 8.13 -9.55 19.70
N ALA A 14 8.33 -9.86 18.42
CA ALA A 14 9.59 -9.65 17.72
C ALA A 14 9.70 -8.15 17.37
N PHE A 15 10.73 -7.48 17.88
CA PHE A 15 11.15 -6.18 17.38
C PHE A 15 12.62 -6.33 16.96
N GLY A 16 12.83 -6.71 15.70
CA GLY A 16 14.05 -6.36 15.00
C GLY A 16 13.88 -4.95 14.45
N ILE A 17 14.83 -4.07 14.72
CA ILE A 17 14.87 -2.73 14.12
C ILE A 17 15.42 -2.89 12.70
N ALA A 18 14.63 -3.47 11.80
CA ALA A 18 14.62 -2.94 10.43
C ALA A 18 14.19 -1.47 10.56
N ALA A 19 14.67 -0.57 9.70
CA ALA A 19 14.04 0.74 9.58
C ALA A 19 12.54 0.48 9.39
N GLN A 20 11.76 0.65 10.47
CA GLN A 20 10.35 0.37 10.46
C GLN A 20 9.81 1.41 9.52
N ALA A 21 9.61 1.03 8.26
CA ALA A 21 8.82 1.82 7.37
C ALA A 21 7.47 1.89 8.06
N ASP A 22 7.19 3.04 8.67
CA ASP A 22 5.98 3.28 9.43
C ASP A 22 4.83 2.83 8.54
N PHE A 23 4.15 1.77 8.98
CA PHE A 23 2.95 1.32 8.29
C PHE A 23 1.99 2.49 8.28
N VAL A 24 1.72 3.07 7.12
CA VAL A 24 0.69 4.09 6.99
C VAL A 24 -0.62 3.34 6.83
N ASN A 25 -1.22 2.95 7.95
CA ASN A 25 -2.58 2.48 7.97
C ASN A 25 -3.51 3.68 8.08
N ILE A 26 -4.29 3.93 7.03
CA ILE A 26 -5.36 4.94 7.06
C ILE A 26 -6.65 4.18 7.30
N ASP A 27 -6.99 4.05 8.57
CA ASP A 27 -8.22 3.43 9.02
C ASP A 27 -9.29 4.51 9.26
N PHE A 28 -10.37 4.44 8.49
CA PHE A 28 -11.49 5.37 8.62
C PHE A 28 -12.36 5.05 9.84
N ASP A 29 -12.16 3.93 10.53
CA ASP A 29 -12.86 3.60 11.77
C ASP A 29 -12.22 4.21 13.03
N GLU A 30 -11.07 4.89 12.90
CA GLU A 30 -10.41 5.54 14.03
C GLU A 30 -11.31 6.57 14.74
N GLN A 31 -11.12 6.73 16.05
CA GLN A 31 -11.95 7.60 16.90
C GLN A 31 -12.03 9.06 16.42
N GLU A 32 -11.05 9.51 15.64
CA GLU A 32 -10.97 10.88 15.14
C GLU A 32 -11.76 11.10 13.84
N TYR A 33 -12.18 10.03 13.15
CA TYR A 33 -13.02 10.13 11.96
C TYR A 33 -14.51 9.99 12.33
N VAL A 34 -15.29 11.01 11.96
CA VAL A 34 -16.71 11.10 12.28
C VAL A 34 -17.52 11.22 10.98
N ALA A 35 -18.48 10.29 10.81
CA ALA A 35 -19.53 10.35 9.80
C ALA A 35 -20.04 11.78 9.53
N GLY A 36 -19.93 12.27 8.28
CA GLY A 36 -20.34 13.61 7.85
C GLY A 36 -19.34 14.77 8.10
N GLN A 37 -18.11 14.51 8.55
CA GLN A 37 -17.04 15.52 8.65
C GLN A 37 -15.95 15.31 7.60
N LEU A 38 -15.14 16.37 7.35
CA LEU A 38 -13.95 16.24 6.50
C LEU A 38 -12.94 15.31 7.19
N PRO A 39 -12.24 14.44 6.44
CA PRO A 39 -11.17 13.63 6.98
C PRO A 39 -10.07 14.51 7.60
N PRO A 40 -9.44 14.06 8.70
CA PRO A 40 -8.32 14.78 9.29
C PRO A 40 -7.15 14.91 8.29
N GLN A 41 -6.30 15.91 8.51
CA GLN A 41 -5.05 16.05 7.75
C GLN A 41 -4.24 14.73 7.82
N PRO A 42 -3.54 14.33 6.75
CA PRO A 42 -3.08 15.13 5.62
C PRO A 42 -3.96 15.06 4.35
N TRP A 43 -5.25 14.71 4.46
CA TRP A 43 -6.15 14.80 3.31
C TRP A 43 -6.34 16.24 2.84
N LEU A 44 -6.07 16.47 1.56
CA LEU A 44 -6.24 17.77 0.90
C LEU A 44 -7.30 17.66 -0.20
N GLN A 45 -8.19 18.65 -0.22
CA GLN A 45 -9.00 18.96 -1.40
C GLN A 45 -8.11 19.68 -2.40
N GLU A 46 -7.71 18.99 -3.48
CA GLU A 46 -6.84 19.59 -4.50
C GLU A 46 -7.61 20.36 -5.58
N TYR A 47 -8.90 20.12 -5.75
CA TYR A 47 -9.64 20.70 -6.86
C TYR A 47 -10.44 21.95 -6.46
N ASN A 48 -10.15 23.08 -7.11
CA ASN A 48 -10.73 24.41 -6.85
C ASN A 48 -12.18 24.58 -7.34
N GLY A 49 -12.95 23.50 -7.46
CA GLY A 49 -14.38 23.58 -7.76
C GLY A 49 -15.16 23.97 -6.51
N THR A 50 -16.10 24.89 -6.58
CA THR A 50 -16.85 25.36 -5.40
C THR A 50 -17.92 24.37 -4.90
N HIS A 51 -18.05 23.19 -5.54
CA HIS A 51 -19.18 22.26 -5.34
C HIS A 51 -18.73 20.80 -5.17
N HIS A 52 -17.74 20.55 -4.30
CA HIS A 52 -17.41 19.20 -3.87
C HIS A 52 -17.48 19.09 -2.35
N SER A 53 -17.98 17.96 -1.85
CA SER A 53 -17.92 17.62 -0.44
C SER A 53 -17.21 16.28 -0.26
N ILE A 54 -16.44 16.22 0.83
CA ILE A 54 -15.92 14.97 1.33
C ILE A 54 -16.81 14.60 2.51
N GLU A 55 -17.41 13.43 2.42
CA GLU A 55 -18.34 12.94 3.42
C GLU A 55 -17.93 11.53 3.82
N ALA A 56 -18.23 11.21 5.07
CA ALA A 56 -18.06 9.87 5.58
C ALA A 56 -19.39 9.10 5.44
N GLU A 57 -19.34 7.88 4.90
CA GLU A 57 -20.49 6.99 4.69
C GLU A 57 -20.21 5.58 5.27
N VAL A 58 -21.13 4.63 5.12
CA VAL A 58 -20.94 3.24 5.51
C VAL A 58 -20.06 2.49 4.50
N GLY A 59 -18.88 2.08 4.95
CA GLY A 59 -17.89 1.27 4.25
C GLY A 59 -18.19 -0.22 4.25
N TYR A 60 -17.14 -1.04 4.07
CA TYR A 60 -17.24 -2.48 3.97
C TYR A 60 -17.66 -3.09 5.31
N GLU A 61 -18.58 -4.06 5.32
CA GLU A 61 -19.03 -4.72 6.57
C GLU A 61 -19.58 -3.78 7.67
N GLY A 62 -19.91 -2.52 7.35
CA GLY A 62 -20.45 -1.55 8.30
C GLY A 62 -19.42 -0.60 8.91
N THR A 63 -18.18 -0.61 8.42
CA THR A 63 -17.13 0.38 8.74
C THR A 63 -17.51 1.78 8.28
N GLN A 64 -16.69 2.78 8.59
CA GLN A 64 -16.76 4.09 7.98
C GLN A 64 -15.98 4.09 6.66
N GLY A 65 -16.50 4.79 5.65
CA GLY A 65 -15.85 4.96 4.35
C GLY A 65 -15.73 6.44 3.97
N LEU A 66 -14.81 6.73 3.07
CA LEU A 66 -14.60 8.02 2.44
C LEU A 66 -15.42 8.12 1.16
N VAL A 67 -16.27 9.14 1.07
CA VAL A 67 -17.10 9.41 -0.11
C VAL A 67 -16.76 10.76 -0.68
N ILE A 68 -16.55 10.76 -1.99
CA ILE A 68 -16.34 11.96 -2.77
C ILE A 68 -17.65 12.26 -3.46
N THR A 69 -18.31 13.36 -3.07
CA THR A 69 -19.48 13.87 -3.78
C THR A 69 -19.13 15.15 -4.53
N SER A 70 -19.78 15.37 -5.67
CA SER A 70 -19.57 16.57 -6.47
C SER A 70 -20.79 16.88 -7.32
N GLU A 71 -21.16 18.15 -7.43
CA GLU A 71 -22.12 18.60 -8.46
C GLU A 71 -21.42 18.82 -9.81
N GLU A 72 -20.08 18.96 -9.79
CA GLU A 72 -19.25 19.13 -10.97
C GLU A 72 -18.67 17.78 -11.42
N ASN A 73 -18.50 17.62 -12.74
CA ASN A 73 -17.73 16.49 -13.26
C ASN A 73 -16.28 16.65 -12.79
N TRP A 74 -15.67 15.55 -12.30
CA TRP A 74 -14.23 15.44 -11.98
C TRP A 74 -13.76 15.99 -10.62
N ALA A 75 -14.40 15.58 -9.52
CA ALA A 75 -13.85 15.81 -8.18
C ALA A 75 -12.83 14.71 -7.80
N GLY A 76 -11.81 15.09 -7.03
CA GLY A 76 -10.84 14.17 -6.48
C GLY A 76 -10.33 14.67 -5.14
N VAL A 77 -9.90 13.74 -4.30
CA VAL A 77 -9.25 14.03 -3.03
C VAL A 77 -7.89 13.39 -3.02
N THR A 78 -6.96 14.06 -2.33
CA THR A 78 -5.57 13.63 -2.32
C THR A 78 -5.14 13.39 -0.89
N TYR A 79 -4.63 12.20 -0.66
CA TYR A 79 -3.84 11.92 0.52
C TYR A 79 -2.38 12.28 0.21
N VAL A 80 -1.82 13.22 0.97
CA VAL A 80 -0.39 13.52 0.91
C VAL A 80 0.31 12.64 1.94
N PHE A 81 1.21 11.77 1.47
CA PHE A 81 2.00 10.95 2.39
C PHE A 81 2.85 11.87 3.28
N PRO A 82 2.83 11.68 4.62
CA PRO A 82 3.66 12.46 5.53
C PRO A 82 5.15 12.40 5.17
N THR A 83 5.58 11.22 4.73
CA THR A 83 6.91 10.95 4.15
C THR A 83 6.70 10.31 2.78
N PRO A 84 7.25 10.87 1.68
CA PRO A 84 7.18 10.26 0.36
C PRO A 84 7.78 8.85 0.37
N LEU A 85 7.18 7.96 -0.42
CA LEU A 85 7.70 6.61 -0.64
C LEU A 85 8.80 6.67 -1.71
N THR A 86 9.96 6.07 -1.45
CA THR A 86 11.15 6.17 -2.30
C THR A 86 11.80 4.80 -2.53
N SER A 87 12.70 4.71 -3.53
CA SER A 87 13.46 3.50 -3.88
C SER A 87 14.16 2.84 -2.68
N ASP A 88 14.63 3.67 -1.76
CA ASP A 88 15.39 3.25 -0.58
C ASP A 88 14.52 2.45 0.41
N MET A 89 13.20 2.42 0.24
CA MET A 89 12.27 1.64 1.06
C MET A 89 12.08 0.20 0.55
N GLY A 90 12.73 -0.18 -0.56
CA GLY A 90 12.55 -1.48 -1.19
C GLY A 90 11.19 -1.62 -1.87
N ALA A 91 10.65 -2.84 -1.94
CA ALA A 91 9.34 -3.07 -2.55
C ALA A 91 8.22 -2.44 -1.71
N VAL A 92 7.23 -1.83 -2.38
CA VAL A 92 6.12 -1.17 -1.68
C VAL A 92 4.80 -1.76 -2.13
N LYS A 93 3.90 -2.01 -1.17
CA LYS A 93 2.55 -2.50 -1.41
C LYS A 93 1.50 -1.56 -0.84
N ILE A 94 0.68 -0.99 -1.71
CA ILE A 94 -0.47 -0.17 -1.30
C ILE A 94 -1.73 -0.97 -1.60
N SER A 95 -2.53 -1.23 -0.58
CA SER A 95 -3.82 -1.92 -0.68
C SER A 95 -4.96 -0.98 -0.32
N VAL A 96 -6.04 -0.98 -1.10
CA VAL A 96 -7.22 -0.15 -0.83
C VAL A 96 -8.49 -0.93 -1.10
N LEU A 97 -9.46 -0.85 -0.20
CA LEU A 97 -10.82 -1.31 -0.48
C LEU A 97 -11.61 -0.22 -1.19
N VAL A 98 -12.25 -0.58 -2.29
CA VAL A 98 -13.08 0.35 -3.06
C VAL A 98 -14.40 -0.30 -3.45
N ASN A 99 -15.46 0.47 -3.27
CA ASN A 99 -16.77 0.22 -3.85
C ASN A 99 -17.00 1.26 -4.96
N PRO A 100 -16.68 0.91 -6.22
CA PRO A 100 -16.91 1.81 -7.34
C PRO A 100 -18.41 2.00 -7.54
N ALA A 101 -18.81 3.22 -7.87
CA ALA A 101 -20.20 3.52 -8.16
C ALA A 101 -20.74 2.61 -9.26
N ILE A 102 -22.00 2.17 -9.15
CA ILE A 102 -22.63 1.37 -10.21
C ILE A 102 -23.10 2.33 -11.31
N PRO A 103 -22.59 2.22 -12.53
CA PRO A 103 -23.10 3.01 -13.65
C PRO A 103 -24.54 2.65 -13.95
N GLU A 104 -25.41 3.65 -14.07
CA GLU A 104 -26.63 3.49 -14.86
C GLU A 104 -26.22 3.26 -16.33
N SER A 105 -26.78 2.23 -16.97
CA SER A 105 -26.21 1.51 -18.11
C SER A 105 -26.21 2.24 -19.47
N VAL A 106 -26.09 3.57 -19.51
CA VAL A 106 -26.50 4.37 -20.68
C VAL A 106 -25.45 5.29 -21.29
N VAL A 107 -24.21 5.33 -20.78
CA VAL A 107 -23.15 6.17 -21.37
C VAL A 107 -22.19 5.36 -22.26
N ASN A 108 -21.87 5.92 -23.42
CA ASN A 108 -20.87 5.35 -24.34
C ASN A 108 -19.44 5.37 -23.76
N PHE A 109 -19.21 6.28 -22.81
CA PHE A 109 -17.95 6.43 -22.10
C PHE A 109 -18.20 7.07 -20.73
N GLY A 110 -17.75 6.42 -19.66
CA GLY A 110 -17.84 6.94 -18.30
C GLY A 110 -16.82 6.27 -17.40
N SER A 111 -16.25 7.02 -16.46
CA SER A 111 -15.36 6.50 -15.43
C SER A 111 -16.04 6.69 -14.06
N TYR A 112 -15.92 5.72 -13.14
CA TYR A 112 -16.83 5.57 -11.98
C TYR A 112 -16.14 5.38 -10.63
N GLY A 113 -14.88 5.79 -10.57
CA GLY A 113 -14.00 5.55 -9.42
C GLY A 113 -12.63 5.13 -9.90
N GLY A 114 -11.65 5.35 -9.05
CA GLY A 114 -10.27 4.97 -9.34
C GLY A 114 -9.31 5.49 -8.30
N ILE A 115 -8.14 4.86 -8.28
CA ILE A 115 -7.03 5.25 -7.42
C ILE A 115 -5.81 5.47 -8.31
N GLN A 116 -5.15 6.60 -8.12
CA GLN A 116 -3.89 6.93 -8.79
C GLN A 116 -2.81 7.19 -7.75
N LEU A 117 -1.57 6.88 -8.11
CA LEU A 117 -0.37 7.09 -7.31
C LEU A 117 0.63 7.92 -8.10
N GLY A 118 1.43 8.72 -7.41
CA GLY A 118 2.55 9.44 -8.00
C GLY A 118 3.01 10.70 -7.26
N ARG A 119 3.53 11.65 -8.05
CA ARG A 119 4.20 12.87 -7.54
C ARG A 119 3.51 14.17 -7.95
N GLY A 120 3.59 15.18 -7.10
CA GLY A 120 3.16 16.56 -7.42
C GLY A 120 1.64 16.75 -7.50
N GLU A 121 1.14 17.72 -8.27
CA GLU A 121 -0.31 17.88 -8.52
C GLU A 121 -0.78 16.89 -9.57
N GLN A 122 -2.05 16.46 -9.56
CA GLN A 122 -2.63 15.66 -10.64
C GLN A 122 -2.74 16.46 -11.95
N ARG A 123 -2.03 16.05 -13.03
CA ARG A 123 -2.08 16.68 -14.36
C ARG A 123 -2.39 15.67 -15.47
N TYR A 124 -3.64 15.70 -15.95
CA TYR A 124 -4.09 14.82 -17.04
C TYR A 124 -3.13 14.79 -18.25
N GLY A 125 -2.89 13.58 -18.77
CA GLY A 125 -2.15 13.37 -20.02
C GLY A 125 -0.62 13.33 -19.89
N THR A 126 -0.09 13.37 -18.67
CA THR A 126 1.32 13.10 -18.40
C THR A 126 1.49 11.68 -17.88
N ALA A 127 2.53 10.97 -18.34
CA ALA A 127 2.83 9.58 -17.95
C ALA A 127 3.27 9.42 -16.48
N THR A 128 3.22 10.51 -15.70
CA THR A 128 3.71 10.63 -14.33
C THR A 128 2.76 10.07 -13.26
N TYR A 129 1.62 9.48 -13.66
CA TYR A 129 0.70 8.84 -12.73
C TYR A 129 0.39 7.43 -13.23
N LEU A 130 0.44 6.48 -12.30
CA LEU A 130 -0.03 5.12 -12.54
C LEU A 130 -1.19 4.87 -11.58
N GLY A 131 -2.26 4.31 -12.12
CA GLY A 131 -3.48 4.11 -11.38
C GLY A 131 -4.46 3.24 -12.10
N LEU A 132 -5.54 2.93 -11.40
CA LEU A 132 -6.62 2.10 -11.87
C LEU A 132 -7.90 2.92 -11.96
N ILE A 133 -8.66 2.72 -13.03
CA ILE A 133 -9.95 3.38 -13.25
C ILE A 133 -11.00 2.33 -13.64
N PHE A 134 -12.15 2.38 -12.97
CA PHE A 134 -13.35 1.63 -13.37
C PHE A 134 -14.05 2.39 -14.49
N ARG A 135 -14.31 1.75 -15.63
CA ARG A 135 -14.83 2.43 -16.83
C ARG A 135 -15.84 1.59 -17.60
N ILE A 136 -16.73 2.27 -18.31
CA ILE A 136 -17.53 1.71 -19.41
C ILE A 136 -16.98 2.23 -20.73
N VAL A 137 -16.67 1.34 -21.66
CA VAL A 137 -16.30 1.66 -23.05
C VAL A 137 -17.25 0.90 -23.97
N ASN A 138 -18.06 1.62 -24.75
CA ASN A 138 -19.02 1.02 -25.69
C ASN A 138 -19.98 0.01 -25.04
N GLY A 139 -20.46 0.31 -23.82
CA GLY A 139 -21.33 -0.58 -23.05
C GLY A 139 -20.62 -1.74 -22.34
N ILE A 140 -19.32 -1.91 -22.55
CA ILE A 140 -18.51 -2.91 -21.86
C ILE A 140 -17.93 -2.30 -20.59
N LYS A 141 -18.27 -2.93 -19.48
CA LYS A 141 -17.79 -2.67 -18.13
C LYS A 141 -16.42 -3.31 -17.94
N GLY A 142 -15.42 -2.54 -17.54
CA GLY A 142 -14.04 -3.03 -17.37
C GLY A 142 -13.24 -2.23 -16.36
N VAL A 143 -12.07 -2.78 -16.03
CA VAL A 143 -11.10 -2.15 -15.14
C VAL A 143 -9.84 -1.88 -15.94
N TYR A 144 -9.39 -0.63 -15.91
CA TYR A 144 -8.32 -0.17 -16.77
C TYR A 144 -7.14 0.32 -15.95
N GLY A 145 -5.96 -0.21 -16.24
CA GLY A 145 -4.70 0.29 -15.74
C GLY A 145 -4.11 1.41 -16.63
N PRO A 146 -2.89 1.85 -16.33
CA PRO A 146 -2.15 2.85 -17.11
C PRO A 146 -2.01 2.48 -18.59
N GLY A 147 -1.96 3.47 -19.48
CA GLY A 147 -1.78 3.25 -20.92
C GLY A 147 -2.26 4.42 -21.78
N SER A 148 -2.51 4.15 -23.07
CA SER A 148 -3.08 5.13 -24.03
C SER A 148 -4.43 5.71 -23.53
N TRP A 149 -5.06 6.64 -24.25
CA TRP A 149 -6.29 7.36 -23.83
C TRP A 149 -7.41 6.51 -23.19
N TYR A 150 -7.49 5.21 -23.54
CA TYR A 150 -8.46 4.27 -22.98
C TYR A 150 -8.03 3.52 -21.72
N GLY A 151 -6.74 3.55 -21.37
CA GLY A 151 -6.10 2.67 -20.40
C GLY A 151 -5.86 1.27 -20.97
N THR A 152 -5.12 0.45 -20.24
CA THR A 152 -4.94 -0.99 -20.56
C THR A 152 -6.02 -1.77 -19.84
N ASP A 153 -6.89 -2.47 -20.57
CA ASP A 153 -7.92 -3.32 -19.96
C ASP A 153 -7.27 -4.49 -19.21
N LEU A 154 -7.58 -4.60 -17.91
CA LEU A 154 -7.09 -5.67 -17.05
C LEU A 154 -7.98 -6.93 -17.11
N GLY A 155 -9.12 -6.88 -17.81
CA GLY A 155 -9.97 -8.04 -18.08
C GLY A 155 -10.88 -8.45 -16.92
N LEU A 156 -11.10 -7.59 -15.92
CA LEU A 156 -12.00 -7.91 -14.82
C LEU A 156 -13.47 -7.80 -15.26
N THR A 157 -14.21 -8.90 -15.15
CA THR A 157 -15.66 -8.89 -15.34
C THR A 157 -16.34 -8.37 -14.08
N TRP A 158 -17.12 -7.29 -14.20
CA TRP A 158 -17.80 -6.65 -13.06
C TRP A 158 -18.78 -7.63 -12.37
N SER A 159 -18.70 -7.73 -11.05
CA SER A 159 -19.60 -8.53 -10.22
C SER A 159 -20.62 -7.64 -9.50
N PRO A 160 -21.89 -8.05 -9.34
CA PRO A 160 -22.91 -7.30 -8.60
C PRO A 160 -22.71 -7.29 -7.07
N ARG A 161 -21.55 -7.68 -6.55
CA ARG A 161 -21.19 -7.51 -5.12
C ARG A 161 -19.98 -6.57 -5.01
N HIS A 162 -20.11 -5.61 -4.12
CA HIS A 162 -19.72 -4.22 -4.32
C HIS A 162 -18.39 -3.80 -3.68
N TRP A 163 -17.44 -4.71 -3.50
CA TRP A 163 -16.14 -4.34 -2.95
C TRP A 163 -15.01 -5.02 -3.69
N TYR A 164 -13.98 -4.23 -3.96
CA TYR A 164 -12.76 -4.64 -4.63
C TYR A 164 -11.58 -4.27 -3.75
N GLU A 165 -10.63 -5.19 -3.62
CA GLU A 165 -9.30 -4.86 -3.15
C GLU A 165 -8.47 -4.45 -4.37
N LEU A 166 -7.96 -3.23 -4.33
CA LEU A 166 -6.95 -2.72 -5.26
C LEU A 166 -5.60 -2.87 -4.59
N THR A 167 -4.61 -3.38 -5.33
CA THR A 167 -3.24 -3.51 -4.84
C THR A 167 -2.28 -2.90 -5.86
N PHE A 168 -1.36 -2.06 -5.38
CA PHE A 168 -0.25 -1.52 -6.14
C PHE A 168 1.04 -2.06 -5.53
N GLU A 169 1.78 -2.86 -6.28
CA GLU A 169 3.06 -3.46 -5.87
C GLU A 169 4.17 -2.84 -6.70
N VAL A 170 4.92 -1.90 -6.12
CA VAL A 170 6.12 -1.31 -6.72
C VAL A 170 7.27 -2.30 -6.56
N SER A 171 7.94 -2.63 -7.66
CA SER A 171 9.06 -3.57 -7.65
C SER A 171 10.25 -3.01 -6.88
N GLN A 172 11.13 -3.91 -6.42
CA GLN A 172 12.32 -3.55 -5.64
C GLN A 172 13.27 -2.59 -6.37
N ASP A 173 13.42 -2.73 -7.69
CA ASP A 173 14.21 -1.82 -8.53
C ASP A 173 13.49 -0.50 -8.86
N TRP A 174 12.25 -0.35 -8.38
CA TRP A 174 11.34 0.76 -8.66
C TRP A 174 11.13 1.03 -10.16
N GLN A 175 11.41 0.05 -11.02
CA GLN A 175 11.23 0.17 -12.47
C GLN A 175 9.84 -0.29 -12.93
N ASN A 176 9.09 -0.97 -12.07
CA ASN A 176 7.80 -1.53 -12.40
C ASN A 176 6.79 -1.35 -11.26
N ILE A 177 5.53 -1.27 -11.62
CA ILE A 177 4.41 -1.40 -10.69
C ILE A 177 3.47 -2.47 -11.21
N THR A 178 3.07 -3.40 -10.34
CA THR A 178 2.00 -4.35 -10.62
C THR A 178 0.73 -3.84 -9.97
N ILE A 179 -0.30 -3.67 -10.79
CA ILE A 179 -1.61 -3.24 -10.34
C ILE A 179 -2.53 -4.44 -10.41
N SER A 180 -3.06 -4.83 -9.25
CA SER A 180 -3.99 -5.94 -9.11
C SER A 180 -5.34 -5.42 -8.64
N VAL A 181 -6.41 -6.03 -9.15
CA VAL A 181 -7.78 -5.79 -8.69
C VAL A 181 -8.45 -7.12 -8.44
N ARG A 182 -9.03 -7.26 -7.24
CA ARG A 182 -9.68 -8.48 -6.79
C ARG A 182 -11.05 -8.17 -6.22
N PRO A 183 -12.15 -8.70 -6.77
CA PRO A 183 -13.44 -8.70 -6.07
C PRO A 183 -13.28 -9.46 -4.75
N ILE A 184 -13.88 -8.99 -3.65
CA ILE A 184 -13.82 -9.73 -2.37
C ILE A 184 -14.41 -11.15 -2.55
N GLY A 185 -13.61 -12.17 -2.19
CA GLY A 185 -13.95 -13.58 -2.41
C GLY A 185 -13.76 -14.08 -3.85
N GLY A 186 -13.23 -13.26 -4.74
CA GLY A 186 -12.94 -13.57 -6.15
C GLY A 186 -11.45 -13.75 -6.45
N GLN A 187 -11.15 -14.03 -7.72
CA GLN A 187 -9.77 -14.07 -8.23
C GLN A 187 -9.31 -12.67 -8.61
N ALA A 188 -8.02 -12.38 -8.36
CA ALA A 188 -7.40 -11.15 -8.80
C ALA A 188 -7.14 -11.20 -10.32
N VAL A 189 -7.23 -10.05 -10.97
CA VAL A 189 -6.59 -9.81 -12.27
C VAL A 189 -5.54 -8.73 -12.09
N SER A 190 -4.44 -8.82 -12.83
CA SER A 190 -3.31 -7.91 -12.66
C SER A 190 -2.67 -7.52 -14.00
N GLY A 191 -1.97 -6.39 -13.97
CA GLY A 191 -1.10 -5.94 -15.05
C GLY A 191 0.14 -5.28 -14.48
N THR A 192 1.29 -5.48 -15.14
CA THR A 192 2.57 -4.85 -14.76
C THR A 192 2.89 -3.73 -15.74
N PHE A 193 3.30 -2.58 -15.21
CA PHE A 193 3.54 -1.34 -15.93
C PHE A 193 4.89 -0.77 -15.51
N ALA A 194 5.57 -0.07 -16.42
CA ALA A 194 6.82 0.61 -16.09
C ALA A 194 6.56 1.78 -15.12
N TRP A 195 7.32 1.81 -14.02
CA TRP A 195 7.39 2.89 -13.04
C TRP A 195 8.78 3.52 -13.20
N ASP A 196 8.90 4.83 -13.37
CA ASP A 196 10.14 5.47 -13.81
C ASP A 196 11.21 5.64 -12.70
N GLY A 197 11.08 4.89 -11.59
CA GLY A 197 11.87 5.08 -10.38
C GLY A 197 11.47 6.30 -9.55
N GLY A 198 10.43 7.05 -9.95
CA GLY A 198 9.98 8.24 -9.24
C GLY A 198 9.42 7.93 -7.86
N GLU A 199 9.57 8.88 -6.93
CA GLU A 199 8.91 8.82 -5.62
C GLU A 199 7.38 8.81 -5.74
N ILE A 200 6.70 8.20 -4.74
CA ILE A 200 5.25 8.29 -4.57
C ILE A 200 4.99 9.17 -3.35
N SER A 201 4.55 10.40 -3.60
CA SER A 201 4.24 11.38 -2.54
C SER A 201 2.74 11.51 -2.27
N ARG A 202 1.90 11.00 -3.16
CA ARG A 202 0.44 11.20 -3.11
C ARG A 202 -0.35 10.00 -3.61
N LEU A 203 -1.54 9.86 -3.04
CA LEU A 203 -2.59 8.96 -3.48
C LEU A 203 -3.84 9.78 -3.79
N TRP A 204 -4.35 9.65 -5.01
CA TRP A 204 -5.59 10.32 -5.45
C TRP A 204 -6.73 9.32 -5.51
N ALA A 205 -7.80 9.60 -4.78
CA ALA A 205 -9.09 8.97 -4.96
C ALA A 205 -9.94 9.87 -5.86
N ILE A 206 -10.48 9.32 -6.95
CA ILE A 206 -11.05 10.12 -8.04
C ILE A 206 -12.50 9.77 -8.28
N ARG A 207 -13.35 10.79 -8.41
CA ARG A 207 -14.72 10.68 -8.88
C ARG A 207 -14.84 11.29 -10.29
N PRO A 208 -14.95 10.48 -11.35
CA PRO A 208 -14.92 11.02 -12.71
C PRO A 208 -16.29 11.49 -13.24
N ASN A 209 -17.42 11.15 -12.59
CA ASN A 209 -18.77 11.44 -13.10
C ASN A 209 -19.78 11.79 -11.98
N ASN A 210 -21.08 11.82 -12.31
CA ASN A 210 -22.19 12.16 -11.41
C ASN A 210 -22.48 11.12 -10.30
N ASP A 211 -21.78 9.99 -10.27
CA ASP A 211 -22.04 8.92 -9.30
C ASP A 211 -20.94 8.89 -8.22
N SER A 212 -21.33 8.67 -6.96
CA SER A 212 -20.38 8.66 -5.83
C SER A 212 -19.66 7.33 -5.72
N ALA A 213 -18.34 7.34 -5.61
CA ALA A 213 -17.53 6.17 -5.27
C ALA A 213 -17.20 6.20 -3.77
N ILE A 214 -17.23 5.04 -3.13
CA ILE A 214 -16.90 4.87 -1.71
C ILE A 214 -15.54 4.18 -1.62
N TYR A 215 -14.62 4.79 -0.89
CA TYR A 215 -13.30 4.27 -0.60
C TYR A 215 -13.24 3.88 0.87
N ASP A 216 -12.62 2.76 1.19
CA ASP A 216 -12.51 2.27 2.56
C ASP A 216 -11.12 1.62 2.74
N ASN A 217 -10.66 1.51 3.99
CA ASN A 217 -9.47 0.77 4.38
C ASN A 217 -8.28 0.99 3.42
N ILE A 218 -7.64 2.17 3.49
CA ILE A 218 -6.41 2.42 2.73
C ILE A 218 -5.23 1.97 3.60
N ILE A 219 -4.66 0.82 3.23
CA ILE A 219 -3.56 0.20 3.94
C ILE A 219 -2.31 0.32 3.09
N VAL A 220 -1.35 1.13 3.52
CA VAL A 220 -0.03 1.19 2.90
C VAL A 220 0.92 0.32 3.70
N THR A 221 1.31 -0.79 3.10
CA THR A 221 2.31 -1.70 3.63
C THR A 221 3.60 -1.48 2.87
N VAL A 222 4.60 -0.94 3.56
CA VAL A 222 5.96 -1.02 3.04
C VAL A 222 6.48 -2.39 3.41
N GLU A 223 6.64 -3.25 2.41
CA GLU A 223 7.31 -4.51 2.61
C GLU A 223 8.80 -4.21 2.55
N SER A 224 9.40 -3.93 3.71
CA SER A 224 10.86 -3.97 3.85
C SER A 224 11.31 -5.39 3.53
N GLN A 225 11.56 -5.64 2.25
CA GLN A 225 12.23 -6.84 1.73
C GLN A 225 13.74 -6.59 1.75
N ASN A 226 14.26 -5.89 2.76
CA ASN A 226 15.69 -5.92 3.03
C ASN A 226 16.04 -7.41 3.11
N PRO A 227 16.92 -7.89 2.22
CA PRO A 227 17.17 -9.32 2.17
C PRO A 227 17.65 -9.78 3.55
N THR A 228 17.35 -11.02 3.90
CA THR A 228 17.70 -11.54 5.22
C THR A 228 19.22 -11.48 5.35
N GLY A 229 19.70 -10.65 6.27
CA GLY A 229 21.13 -10.37 6.43
C GLY A 229 21.60 -9.01 5.92
N ASP A 230 20.71 -8.09 5.50
CA ASP A 230 21.02 -6.67 5.35
C ASP A 230 21.01 -6.03 6.74
N LEU A 231 22.15 -6.14 7.41
CA LEU A 231 22.37 -5.69 8.78
C LEU A 231 22.75 -4.22 8.85
N THR A 232 23.09 -3.60 7.72
CA THR A 232 23.42 -2.18 7.63
C THR A 232 22.23 -1.31 7.21
N GLY A 233 21.16 -1.92 6.70
CA GLY A 233 19.96 -1.26 6.21
C GLY A 233 20.20 -0.52 4.89
N ASP A 234 21.21 -0.93 4.11
CA ASP A 234 21.56 -0.30 2.83
C ASP A 234 20.81 -0.91 1.63
N GLY A 235 19.97 -1.90 1.89
CA GLY A 235 19.12 -2.59 0.91
C GLY A 235 19.84 -3.75 0.19
N SER A 236 21.11 -4.01 0.51
CA SER A 236 21.92 -5.07 -0.09
C SER A 236 22.54 -5.97 0.98
N VAL A 237 22.79 -7.24 0.66
CA VAL A 237 23.57 -8.13 1.54
C VAL A 237 24.97 -8.28 0.99
N ASN A 238 25.93 -7.64 1.64
CA ASN A 238 27.29 -7.54 1.15
C ASN A 238 28.33 -7.66 2.29
N LEU A 239 29.58 -7.29 1.99
CA LEU A 239 30.67 -7.39 2.97
C LEU A 239 30.50 -6.47 4.18
N ALA A 240 29.73 -5.38 4.05
CA ALA A 240 29.41 -4.50 5.15
C ALA A 240 28.55 -5.22 6.20
N ASP A 241 27.54 -5.98 5.76
CA ASP A 241 26.70 -6.77 6.66
C ASP A 241 27.44 -7.95 7.27
N ALA A 242 28.29 -8.62 6.47
CA ALA A 242 29.18 -9.66 6.98
C ALA A 242 30.13 -9.15 8.08
N ALA A 243 30.50 -7.86 8.05
CA ALA A 243 31.31 -7.25 9.10
C ALA A 243 30.52 -7.10 10.42
N VAL A 244 29.21 -6.86 10.34
CA VAL A 244 28.31 -6.85 11.53
C VAL A 244 28.21 -8.26 12.12
N VAL A 245 28.03 -9.29 11.30
CA VAL A 245 28.09 -10.70 11.76
C VAL A 245 29.42 -11.00 12.45
N ALA A 246 30.53 -10.59 11.84
CA ALA A 246 31.87 -10.82 12.40
C ALA A 246 32.12 -10.07 13.73
N GLN A 247 31.54 -8.88 13.91
CA GLN A 247 31.64 -8.11 15.14
C GLN A 247 31.00 -8.85 16.33
N TRP A 248 29.92 -9.58 16.08
CA TRP A 248 29.16 -10.30 17.09
C TRP A 248 29.48 -11.80 17.17
N TRP A 249 30.49 -12.27 16.45
CA TRP A 249 30.83 -13.68 16.33
C TRP A 249 31.03 -14.37 17.69
N ILE A 250 30.23 -15.41 17.98
CA ILE A 250 30.21 -16.18 19.23
C ILE A 250 29.85 -15.32 20.46
N ALA A 251 29.23 -14.15 20.26
CA ALA A 251 28.64 -13.39 21.35
C ALA A 251 27.37 -14.06 21.85
N ALA A 252 27.06 -13.88 23.13
CA ALA A 252 25.73 -14.23 23.65
C ALA A 252 24.74 -13.15 23.22
N CYS A 253 23.67 -13.58 22.55
CA CYS A 253 22.65 -12.72 21.97
C CYS A 253 21.32 -12.97 22.67
N ASP A 254 20.57 -11.90 22.90
CA ASP A 254 19.24 -11.96 23.46
C ASP A 254 18.44 -10.71 23.09
N ALA A 255 17.18 -10.67 23.52
CA ALA A 255 16.35 -9.51 23.28
C ALA A 255 16.90 -8.20 23.89
N ALA A 256 17.78 -8.26 24.91
CA ALA A 256 18.34 -7.07 25.55
C ALA A 256 19.46 -6.40 24.73
N ASN A 257 20.13 -7.15 23.84
CA ASN A 257 21.09 -6.60 22.87
C ASN A 257 20.59 -6.62 21.42
N ASN A 258 19.27 -6.68 21.24
CA ASN A 258 18.62 -6.76 19.94
C ASN A 258 19.15 -7.93 19.10
N TRP A 259 19.30 -9.11 19.71
CA TRP A 259 19.87 -10.29 19.06
C TRP A 259 21.20 -9.97 18.38
N CYS A 260 22.07 -9.28 19.12
CA CYS A 260 23.37 -8.80 18.62
C CYS A 260 23.24 -7.89 17.40
N GLU A 261 22.45 -6.82 17.52
CA GLU A 261 22.15 -5.88 16.41
C GLU A 261 21.54 -6.58 15.18
N GLY A 262 20.83 -7.69 15.39
CA GLY A 262 20.22 -8.50 14.34
C GLY A 262 21.16 -9.53 13.70
N ALA A 263 22.42 -9.64 14.14
CA ALA A 263 23.38 -10.60 13.60
C ALA A 263 23.06 -12.07 13.96
N ASP A 264 22.35 -12.32 15.07
CA ASP A 264 21.76 -13.62 15.39
C ASP A 264 20.42 -13.76 14.64
N LEU A 265 20.54 -14.17 13.37
CA LEU A 265 19.45 -14.22 12.39
C LEU A 265 18.47 -15.36 12.68
N ASN A 266 18.93 -16.45 13.29
CA ASN A 266 18.07 -17.58 13.69
C ASN A 266 17.49 -17.42 15.11
N GLN A 267 17.97 -16.44 15.88
CA GLN A 267 17.59 -16.13 17.26
C GLN A 267 17.81 -17.31 18.23
N ASP A 268 18.86 -18.09 18.03
CA ASP A 268 19.23 -19.20 18.92
C ASP A 268 20.06 -18.76 20.14
N GLY A 269 20.43 -17.48 20.19
CA GLY A 269 21.15 -16.84 21.27
C GLY A 269 22.66 -16.74 21.03
N THR A 270 23.18 -17.08 19.86
CA THR A 270 24.60 -16.94 19.52
C THR A 270 24.83 -16.71 18.03
N VAL A 271 25.61 -15.68 17.67
CA VAL A 271 26.05 -15.52 16.26
C VAL A 271 27.05 -16.60 15.88
N ALA A 272 26.65 -17.51 15.00
CA ALA A 272 27.41 -18.67 14.58
C ALA A 272 27.36 -18.89 13.06
N ILE A 273 27.80 -20.07 12.61
CA ILE A 273 27.89 -20.38 11.19
C ILE A 273 26.49 -20.50 10.56
N GLU A 274 25.49 -20.85 11.36
CA GLU A 274 24.09 -20.94 11.00
C GLU A 274 23.55 -19.59 10.53
N ASP A 275 23.88 -18.49 11.20
CA ASP A 275 23.49 -17.14 10.80
C ASP A 275 24.16 -16.73 9.49
N LEU A 276 25.45 -17.04 9.33
CA LEU A 276 26.16 -16.79 8.08
C LEU A 276 25.54 -17.57 6.91
N LEU A 277 25.01 -18.77 7.15
CA LEU A 277 24.29 -19.56 6.14
C LEU A 277 22.93 -18.97 5.79
N ILE A 278 22.25 -18.32 6.74
CA ILE A 278 21.02 -17.57 6.47
C ILE A 278 21.35 -16.34 5.62
N MET A 279 22.33 -15.52 6.03
CA MET A 279 22.80 -14.35 5.27
C MET A 279 23.25 -14.74 3.85
N ALA A 280 23.89 -15.90 3.69
CA ALA A 280 24.38 -16.36 2.39
C ALA A 280 23.26 -16.69 1.38
N GLN A 281 22.03 -16.91 1.83
CA GLN A 281 20.88 -17.15 0.93
C GLN A 281 20.61 -15.93 0.06
N ASP A 282 20.89 -14.76 0.62
CA ASP A 282 20.66 -13.47 -0.02
C ASP A 282 21.96 -12.76 -0.39
N TRP A 283 23.11 -13.45 -0.38
CA TRP A 283 24.41 -12.85 -0.67
C TRP A 283 24.45 -12.16 -2.04
N LEU A 284 24.80 -10.87 -2.04
CA LEU A 284 24.79 -9.98 -3.20
C LEU A 284 23.41 -9.79 -3.84
N LEU A 285 22.33 -10.06 -3.12
CA LEU A 285 21.01 -9.51 -3.44
C LEU A 285 20.93 -8.06 -2.97
N GLY A 286 20.16 -7.26 -3.71
CA GLY A 286 20.11 -5.80 -3.62
C GLY A 286 20.94 -5.16 -4.73
#